data_AF-A0A413CIP4-F1
#
_entry.id   AF-A0A413CIP4-F1
#
_cell.length_a   1.000
_cell.length_b   1.000
_cell.length_c   1.000
_cell.angle_alpha   90.00
_cell.angle_beta   90.00
_cell.angle_gamma   90.00
#
_symmetry.space_group_name_H-M   'P 1'
#
loop_
_entity.id
_entity.type
_entity.pdbx_description
1 polymer ?
#
loop_
_entity_poly.entity_id
_entity_poly.type
_entity_poly.pdbx_seq_one_letter_code
_entity_poly.pdbx_strand_id
1 'polypeptide(L)'
;MKDQKRMPADSCEAKTQSESPAVPSGATAERSQPEGASARRHARHARAYIALVMVALAATLGAATYAWFTNNMKVNTNSVSVHSDTSKLVLELGDADRGGWSQQGDVSLTSNATGAVTLYPVSTFDLNGFAACAQNNSAGDATVFEQAKDNGSAFYHGWINLRPTITGTGASKVKGKVSLYLAESLVPQGADAELLRAARVGIKISSGNQVLATNIFELDGSDSGHRAEHPATAPAGLAGYTEGMLLGWQNGQLTCGANVTQDPAAFTLDTSETAARPQNTLATLGLDQTYRLDIYYYIEGTDPDSADYLYQDPGTLHLSLFATLDGE
;
A
#
# COMPACT_ATOMS: atom_id res chain seq x y z
N MET A 1 4.44 45.72 24.86
CA MET A 1 4.85 46.89 24.06
C MET A 1 3.58 47.47 23.44
N LYS A 2 3.44 48.78 23.43
CA LYS A 2 2.18 49.54 23.30
C LYS A 2 1.41 49.24 22.00
N ASP A 3 0.14 48.86 22.12
CA ASP A 3 -0.86 49.00 21.05
C ASP A 3 -1.33 50.45 20.99
N GLN A 4 -1.11 51.08 19.83
CA GLN A 4 -1.44 52.47 19.59
C GLN A 4 -2.89 52.62 19.13
N LYS A 5 -3.65 53.29 19.98
CA LYS A 5 -5.04 53.71 19.83
C LYS A 5 -5.10 55.08 19.11
N ARG A 6 -6.14 55.25 18.28
CA ARG A 6 -6.78 56.50 17.79
C ARG A 6 -6.15 57.27 16.60
N MET A 7 -6.87 57.23 15.47
CA MET A 7 -7.40 58.44 14.82
C MET A 7 -8.84 58.68 15.33
N PRO A 8 -9.25 59.94 15.54
CA PRO A 8 -10.49 60.48 14.96
C PRO A 8 -10.25 61.86 14.33
N ALA A 9 -10.91 62.19 13.21
CA ALA A 9 -12.14 63.02 13.12
C ALA A 9 -11.95 64.41 13.79
N ASP A 10 -12.31 65.55 13.22
CA ASP A 10 -13.34 65.87 12.24
C ASP A 10 -13.22 67.37 11.91
N SER A 11 -14.18 67.89 11.15
CA SER A 11 -14.61 69.30 10.97
C SER A 11 -14.27 69.94 9.60
N CYS A 12 -15.24 69.98 8.66
CA CYS A 12 -16.47 70.81 8.56
C CYS A 12 -16.11 72.20 7.97
N GLU A 13 -16.76 72.78 6.96
CA GLU A 13 -18.18 73.03 6.61
C GLU A 13 -18.21 73.51 5.13
N ALA A 14 -19.28 73.71 4.35
CA ALA A 14 -20.73 73.44 4.28
C ALA A 14 -21.16 73.95 2.86
N LYS A 15 -21.99 73.23 2.09
CA LYS A 15 -23.42 73.50 1.76
C LYS A 15 -23.73 74.97 1.37
N THR A 16 -24.56 75.32 0.37
CA THR A 16 -25.87 74.82 -0.12
C THR A 16 -26.22 75.67 -1.38
N GLN A 17 -26.71 75.11 -2.48
CA GLN A 17 -28.12 75.04 -2.92
C GLN A 17 -28.84 76.39 -3.24
N SER A 18 -29.19 76.51 -4.53
CA SER A 18 -30.27 77.22 -5.24
C SER A 18 -31.20 78.22 -4.52
N GLU A 19 -31.39 79.42 -5.11
CA GLU A 19 -32.71 79.98 -5.50
C GLU A 19 -32.58 81.21 -6.45
N SER A 20 -33.68 81.50 -7.17
CA SER A 20 -33.95 82.47 -8.28
C SER A 20 -34.05 83.96 -7.82
N PRO A 21 -34.48 85.03 -8.58
CA PRO A 21 -35.08 85.13 -9.94
C PRO A 21 -34.75 86.38 -10.84
N ALA A 22 -35.38 86.41 -12.04
CA ALA A 22 -35.97 87.56 -12.79
C ALA A 22 -35.18 88.50 -13.77
N VAL A 23 -35.55 88.42 -15.08
CA VAL A 23 -36.04 89.47 -16.05
C VAL A 23 -35.10 90.67 -16.41
N PRO A 24 -35.00 91.19 -17.68
CA PRO A 24 -36.07 91.38 -18.68
C PRO A 24 -35.85 91.01 -20.17
N SER A 25 -36.99 90.63 -20.78
CA SER A 25 -37.67 91.16 -21.98
C SER A 25 -36.95 91.36 -23.32
N GLY A 26 -37.60 90.85 -24.39
CA GLY A 26 -37.52 91.42 -25.74
C GLY A 26 -37.47 90.41 -26.88
N ALA A 27 -38.61 89.80 -27.22
CA ALA A 27 -38.77 89.04 -28.46
C ALA A 27 -39.15 89.97 -29.63
N THR A 28 -38.50 89.78 -30.78
CA THR A 28 -39.11 90.06 -32.09
C THR A 28 -38.66 88.99 -33.07
N ALA A 29 -39.63 88.34 -33.69
CA ALA A 29 -39.49 87.31 -34.71
C ALA A 29 -39.66 87.93 -36.12
N GLU A 30 -38.87 87.46 -37.09
CA GLU A 30 -39.30 87.00 -38.43
C GLU A 30 -38.05 86.54 -39.21
N ARG A 31 -37.85 85.23 -39.46
CA ARG A 31 -38.32 84.41 -40.61
C ARG A 31 -37.47 84.64 -41.88
N SER A 32 -36.89 83.69 -42.62
CA SER A 32 -36.53 82.27 -42.50
C SER A 32 -35.65 81.90 -43.72
N GLN A 33 -34.72 80.95 -43.52
CA GLN A 33 -34.05 80.06 -44.50
C GLN A 33 -32.93 80.60 -45.43
N PRO A 34 -31.99 79.74 -45.94
CA PRO A 34 -31.69 78.32 -45.63
C PRO A 34 -30.18 78.01 -45.40
N GLU A 35 -29.81 77.10 -44.48
CA GLU A 35 -28.45 76.52 -44.45
C GLU A 35 -28.47 74.99 -44.39
N GLY A 36 -28.73 74.37 -45.55
CA GLY A 36 -28.79 72.91 -45.72
C GLY A 36 -27.49 72.21 -46.11
N ALA A 37 -26.38 72.93 -46.32
CA ALA A 37 -25.19 72.35 -46.99
C ALA A 37 -23.87 72.40 -46.18
N SER A 38 -23.66 73.35 -45.27
CA SER A 38 -22.39 73.47 -44.50
C SER A 38 -22.34 72.51 -43.29
N ALA A 39 -23.44 72.38 -42.55
CA ALA A 39 -23.52 71.57 -41.33
C ALA A 39 -23.24 70.06 -41.56
N ARG A 40 -23.58 69.52 -42.74
CA ARG A 40 -23.31 68.11 -43.09
C ARG A 40 -21.82 67.84 -43.34
N ARG A 41 -21.04 68.83 -43.79
CA ARG A 41 -19.60 68.68 -44.01
C ARG A 41 -18.84 68.70 -42.69
N HIS A 42 -19.16 69.62 -41.78
CA HIS A 42 -18.55 69.66 -40.45
C HIS A 42 -18.84 68.41 -39.60
N ALA A 43 -20.06 67.87 -39.67
CA ALA A 43 -20.38 66.61 -39.01
C ALA A 43 -19.62 65.39 -39.58
N ARG A 44 -19.33 65.38 -40.90
CA ARG A 44 -18.50 64.34 -41.53
C ARG A 44 -17.03 64.46 -41.14
N HIS A 45 -16.49 65.68 -41.10
CA HIS A 45 -15.11 65.90 -40.64
C HIS A 45 -14.95 65.57 -39.15
N ALA A 46 -15.91 65.92 -38.29
CA ALA A 46 -15.88 65.56 -36.88
C ALA A 46 -15.94 64.03 -36.67
N ARG A 47 -16.78 63.32 -37.43
CA ARG A 47 -16.83 61.84 -37.39
C ARG A 47 -15.54 61.20 -37.91
N ALA A 48 -14.93 61.78 -38.95
CA ALA A 48 -13.64 61.32 -39.46
C ALA A 48 -12.52 61.53 -38.42
N TYR A 49 -12.50 62.67 -37.73
CA TYR A 49 -11.54 62.93 -36.64
C TYR A 49 -11.72 61.98 -35.47
N ILE A 50 -12.95 61.69 -35.04
CA ILE A 50 -13.22 60.73 -33.96
C ILE A 50 -12.77 59.32 -34.37
N ALA A 51 -13.05 58.89 -35.59
CA ALA A 51 -12.59 57.60 -36.08
C ALA A 51 -11.05 57.51 -36.12
N LEU A 52 -10.37 58.58 -36.54
CA LEU A 52 -8.91 58.65 -36.59
C LEU A 52 -8.30 58.61 -35.18
N VAL A 53 -8.92 59.29 -34.21
CA VAL A 53 -8.53 59.24 -32.80
C VAL A 53 -8.74 57.84 -32.20
N MET A 54 -9.86 57.17 -32.53
CA MET A 54 -10.11 55.80 -32.07
C MET A 54 -9.13 54.78 -32.66
N VAL A 55 -8.74 54.94 -33.94
CA VAL A 55 -7.71 54.11 -34.57
C VAL A 55 -6.34 54.38 -33.94
N ALA A 56 -6.01 55.64 -33.67
CA ALA A 56 -4.77 56.00 -32.98
C ALA A 56 -4.74 55.43 -31.55
N LEU A 57 -5.85 55.50 -30.81
CA LEU A 57 -6.00 54.91 -29.48
C LEU A 57 -5.90 53.38 -29.51
N ALA A 58 -6.50 52.73 -30.51
CA ALA A 58 -6.41 51.28 -30.67
C ALA A 58 -4.97 50.84 -31.02
N ALA A 59 -4.26 51.63 -31.83
CA ALA A 59 -2.87 51.37 -32.18
C ALA A 59 -1.92 51.61 -30.99
N THR A 60 -2.13 52.66 -30.20
CA THR A 60 -1.31 52.91 -28.99
C THR A 60 -1.61 51.90 -27.89
N LEU A 61 -2.87 51.48 -27.72
CA LEU A 61 -3.24 50.41 -26.80
C LEU A 61 -2.65 49.07 -27.26
N GLY A 62 -2.74 48.73 -28.55
CA GLY A 62 -2.14 47.52 -29.12
C GLY A 62 -0.61 47.50 -28.98
N ALA A 63 0.06 48.63 -29.20
CA ALA A 63 1.51 48.75 -29.01
C ALA A 63 1.92 48.68 -27.53
N ALA A 64 1.14 49.27 -26.62
CA ALA A 64 1.36 49.16 -25.18
C ALA A 64 1.11 47.73 -24.68
N THR A 65 0.08 47.05 -25.19
CA THR A 65 -0.20 45.64 -24.91
C THR A 65 0.89 44.74 -25.48
N TYR A 66 1.35 44.96 -26.71
CA TYR A 66 2.44 44.20 -27.32
C TYR A 66 3.78 44.44 -26.61
N ALA A 67 4.09 45.68 -26.23
CA ALA A 67 5.27 46.02 -25.43
C ALA A 67 5.21 45.45 -24.01
N TRP A 68 4.01 45.33 -23.42
CA TRP A 68 3.80 44.64 -22.15
C TRP A 68 4.02 43.14 -22.28
N PHE A 69 3.57 42.51 -23.37
CA PHE A 69 3.82 41.09 -23.65
C PHE A 69 5.31 40.80 -23.93
N THR A 70 6.03 41.69 -24.62
CA THR A 70 7.45 41.49 -24.92
C THR A 70 8.40 41.90 -23.78
N ASN A 71 8.09 42.92 -22.97
CA ASN A 71 8.89 43.25 -21.79
C ASN A 71 8.63 42.33 -20.59
N ASN A 72 7.48 41.66 -20.52
CA ASN A 72 7.23 40.60 -19.51
C ASN A 72 7.70 39.21 -19.95
N MET A 73 8.32 39.06 -21.13
CA MET A 73 9.05 37.84 -21.50
C MET A 73 10.34 37.63 -20.68
N LYS A 74 10.63 38.50 -19.70
CA LYS A 74 11.49 38.11 -18.59
C LYS A 74 10.66 37.31 -17.60
N VAL A 75 10.31 36.09 -18.01
CA VAL A 75 9.90 35.06 -17.08
C VAL A 75 11.12 34.84 -16.19
N ASN A 76 11.08 35.43 -14.99
CA ASN A 76 11.88 34.94 -13.90
C ASN A 76 11.43 33.49 -13.75
N THR A 77 12.24 32.55 -14.22
CA THR A 77 12.12 31.15 -13.84
C THR A 77 12.37 31.09 -12.34
N ASN A 78 11.39 31.48 -11.54
CA ASN A 78 11.07 30.71 -10.37
C ASN A 78 10.81 29.33 -10.96
N SER A 79 11.82 28.48 -10.94
CA SER A 79 11.59 27.06 -11.12
C SER A 79 10.41 26.74 -10.23
N VAL A 80 9.32 26.25 -10.83
CA VAL A 80 8.42 25.41 -10.07
C VAL A 80 9.30 24.23 -9.72
N SER A 81 9.93 24.29 -8.54
CA SER A 81 10.37 23.07 -7.90
C SER A 81 9.07 22.34 -7.60
N VAL A 82 8.69 21.44 -8.50
CA VAL A 82 7.91 20.29 -8.09
C VAL A 82 8.80 19.66 -7.02
N HIS A 83 8.49 19.91 -5.76
CA HIS A 83 8.96 19.05 -4.69
C HIS A 83 8.32 17.70 -5.01
N SER A 84 9.03 16.88 -5.78
CA SER A 84 8.76 15.45 -5.82
C SER A 84 9.01 15.01 -4.39
N ASP A 85 7.94 14.83 -3.62
CA ASP A 85 8.02 14.34 -2.26
C ASP A 85 8.94 13.10 -2.27
N THR A 86 9.98 13.09 -1.44
CA THR A 86 10.96 11.99 -1.39
C THR A 86 10.42 10.79 -0.62
N SER A 87 9.09 10.62 -0.63
CA SER A 87 8.43 9.65 0.21
C SER A 87 8.62 8.24 -0.29
N LYS A 88 9.00 7.37 0.64
CA LYS A 88 9.28 5.96 0.36
C LYS A 88 8.52 5.09 1.35
N LEU A 89 7.87 4.05 0.83
CA LEU A 89 7.39 2.93 1.64
C LEU A 89 8.59 2.10 2.12
N VAL A 90 8.65 1.89 3.43
CA VAL A 90 9.64 1.07 4.10
C VAL A 90 8.91 0.00 4.89
N LEU A 91 9.34 -1.26 4.75
CA LEU A 91 8.91 -2.32 5.63
C LEU A 91 9.95 -2.48 6.73
N GLU A 92 9.60 -2.08 7.95
CA GLU A 92 10.47 -2.25 9.10
C GLU A 92 10.30 -3.65 9.68
N LEU A 93 11.43 -4.29 9.99
CA LEU A 93 11.52 -5.62 10.58
C LEU A 93 12.16 -5.53 11.96
N GLY A 94 11.65 -6.25 12.95
CA GLY A 94 12.34 -6.32 14.23
C GLY A 94 11.55 -6.88 15.41
N ASP A 95 11.96 -6.45 16.60
CA ASP A 95 11.36 -6.80 17.88
C ASP A 95 10.65 -5.57 18.45
N ALA A 96 9.33 -5.55 18.34
CA ALA A 96 8.49 -4.45 18.78
C ALA A 96 8.56 -4.25 20.30
N ASP A 97 8.71 -5.32 21.08
CA ASP A 97 8.76 -5.26 22.55
C ASP A 97 10.06 -4.62 23.03
N ARG A 98 11.15 -4.79 22.26
CA ARG A 98 12.45 -4.16 22.52
C ARG A 98 12.60 -2.80 21.83
N GLY A 99 11.61 -2.38 21.03
CA GLY A 99 11.64 -1.15 20.24
C GLY A 99 12.74 -1.12 19.17
N GLY A 100 13.33 -2.26 18.84
CA GLY A 100 14.41 -2.39 17.86
C GLY A 100 13.86 -2.67 16.48
N TRP A 101 14.03 -1.72 15.56
CA TRP A 101 13.55 -1.80 14.18
C TRP A 101 14.71 -1.64 13.20
N SER A 102 14.75 -2.51 12.19
CA SER A 102 15.66 -2.39 11.05
C SER A 102 14.88 -2.10 9.77
N GLN A 103 15.49 -1.31 8.90
CA GLN A 103 14.99 -0.96 7.56
C GLN A 103 15.84 -1.57 6.44
N GLN A 104 16.96 -2.22 6.79
CA GLN A 104 17.98 -2.69 5.84
C GLN A 104 18.68 -3.95 6.37
N GLY A 105 19.04 -4.84 5.44
CA GLY A 105 19.79 -6.06 5.73
C GLY A 105 18.94 -7.18 6.32
N ASP A 106 19.57 -8.33 6.51
CA ASP A 106 18.92 -9.53 7.04
C ASP A 106 18.64 -9.37 8.54
N VAL A 107 17.44 -9.76 8.96
CA VAL A 107 17.06 -9.79 10.38
C VAL A 107 16.76 -11.23 10.77
N SER A 108 17.40 -11.70 11.84
CA SER A 108 17.14 -13.03 12.36
C SER A 108 15.75 -13.13 12.98
N LEU A 109 15.06 -14.23 12.72
CA LEU A 109 13.82 -14.58 13.39
C LEU A 109 14.09 -14.89 14.86
N THR A 110 13.16 -14.48 15.73
CA THR A 110 13.06 -15.10 17.05
C THR A 110 12.44 -16.48 16.87
N SER A 111 12.82 -17.49 17.65
CA SER A 111 12.28 -18.84 17.51
C SER A 111 12.14 -19.52 18.86
N ASN A 112 11.21 -20.49 18.92
CA ASN A 112 11.09 -21.42 20.03
C ASN A 112 12.22 -22.47 20.07
N ALA A 113 12.99 -22.60 18.99
CA ALA A 113 14.12 -23.53 18.92
C ALA A 113 15.44 -22.86 19.31
N THR A 114 16.29 -23.59 20.04
CA THR A 114 17.67 -23.18 20.35
C THR A 114 18.66 -23.95 19.49
N GLY A 115 18.81 -23.55 18.22
CA GLY A 115 19.74 -24.15 17.26
C GLY A 115 19.04 -24.87 16.11
N ALA A 116 19.71 -25.89 15.56
CA ALA A 116 19.15 -26.71 14.49
C ALA A 116 17.92 -27.48 14.98
N VAL A 117 16.88 -27.54 14.16
CA VAL A 117 15.64 -28.27 14.44
C VAL A 117 15.62 -29.53 13.59
N THR A 118 15.43 -30.68 14.23
CA THR A 118 15.04 -31.90 13.52
C THR A 118 13.55 -31.84 13.27
N LEU A 119 13.15 -31.97 12.01
CA LEU A 119 11.75 -31.99 11.63
C LEU A 119 11.19 -33.41 11.74
N TYR A 120 9.96 -33.51 12.21
CA TYR A 120 9.18 -34.73 12.27
C TYR A 120 7.85 -34.52 11.56
N PRO A 121 7.23 -35.60 11.02
CA PRO A 121 5.90 -35.51 10.40
C PRO A 121 4.89 -34.91 11.37
N VAL A 122 4.29 -33.80 10.96
CA VAL A 122 3.13 -33.18 11.62
C VAL A 122 2.12 -32.73 10.58
N SER A 123 0.87 -32.51 10.99
CA SER A 123 -0.18 -31.98 10.12
C SER A 123 -0.93 -30.82 10.77
N THR A 124 -1.29 -29.84 9.95
CA THR A 124 -2.11 -28.70 10.36
C THR A 124 -2.84 -28.10 9.15
N PHE A 125 -4.05 -27.60 9.36
CA PHE A 125 -4.78 -26.84 8.33
C PHE A 125 -4.87 -25.34 8.63
N ASP A 126 -4.36 -24.87 9.78
CA ASP A 126 -4.56 -23.49 10.23
C ASP A 126 -3.37 -22.85 10.97
N LEU A 127 -2.29 -23.60 11.21
CA LEU A 127 -1.11 -23.17 11.97
C LEU A 127 -1.41 -22.74 13.43
N ASN A 128 -2.55 -23.15 14.01
CA ASN A 128 -2.86 -22.90 15.43
C ASN A 128 -2.51 -24.11 16.31
N GLY A 129 -2.62 -25.31 15.75
CA GLY A 129 -2.21 -26.53 16.42
C GLY A 129 -1.87 -27.62 15.42
N PHE A 130 -0.79 -28.32 15.72
CA PHE A 130 -0.25 -29.39 14.90
C PHE A 130 -0.59 -30.74 15.53
N ALA A 131 -1.07 -31.67 14.72
CA ALA A 131 -1.25 -33.06 15.10
C ALA A 131 0.01 -33.86 14.75
N ALA A 132 0.43 -34.73 15.67
CA ALA A 132 1.50 -35.71 15.47
C ALA A 132 0.97 -37.10 15.82
N CYS A 133 1.50 -38.15 15.18
CA CYS A 133 1.22 -39.51 15.62
C CYS A 133 1.90 -39.81 16.95
N ALA A 134 1.13 -40.40 17.85
CA ALA A 134 1.59 -40.92 19.12
C ALA A 134 1.71 -42.46 19.11
N GLN A 135 0.86 -43.16 18.33
CA GLN A 135 0.85 -44.62 18.25
C GLN A 135 0.38 -45.13 16.89
N ASN A 136 1.06 -46.18 16.43
CA ASN A 136 0.71 -46.95 15.24
C ASN A 136 -0.01 -48.25 15.63
N ASN A 137 -0.84 -48.76 14.73
CA ASN A 137 -1.41 -50.11 14.87
C ASN A 137 -0.39 -51.19 14.43
N SER A 138 -0.79 -52.46 14.47
CA SER A 138 0.08 -53.59 14.07
C SER A 138 0.41 -53.65 12.58
N ALA A 139 -0.28 -52.89 11.73
CA ALA A 139 -0.02 -52.78 10.30
C ALA A 139 0.93 -51.61 9.97
N GLY A 140 1.31 -50.79 10.96
CA GLY A 140 2.13 -49.60 10.77
C GLY A 140 1.32 -48.31 10.66
N ASP A 141 -0.01 -48.37 10.63
CA ASP A 141 -0.84 -47.18 10.42
C ASP A 141 -0.88 -46.27 11.65
N ALA A 142 -0.71 -44.95 11.50
CA ALA A 142 -0.96 -43.99 12.57
C ALA A 142 -2.44 -44.00 13.00
N THR A 143 -2.71 -44.23 14.28
CA THR A 143 -4.10 -44.37 14.78
C THR A 143 -4.40 -43.51 16.00
N VAL A 144 -3.38 -43.12 16.76
CA VAL A 144 -3.52 -42.23 17.92
C VAL A 144 -2.68 -40.99 17.67
N PHE A 145 -3.28 -39.82 17.90
CA PHE A 145 -2.66 -38.54 17.65
C PHE A 145 -2.61 -37.69 18.91
N GLU A 146 -1.59 -36.86 19.00
CA GLU A 146 -1.44 -35.86 20.06
C GLU A 146 -1.09 -34.49 19.48
N GLN A 147 -1.20 -33.46 20.32
CA GLN A 147 -0.74 -32.13 19.95
C GLN A 147 0.79 -32.10 19.94
N ALA A 148 1.38 -31.79 18.79
CA ALA A 148 2.80 -31.53 18.70
C ALA A 148 3.17 -30.28 19.50
N LYS A 149 4.28 -30.36 20.24
CA LYS A 149 4.74 -29.26 21.10
C LYS A 149 5.41 -28.18 20.27
N ASP A 150 4.97 -26.94 20.48
CA ASP A 150 5.58 -25.75 19.89
C ASP A 150 6.82 -25.32 20.70
N ASN A 151 7.87 -26.12 20.65
CA ASN A 151 9.14 -25.88 21.34
C ASN A 151 10.35 -26.26 20.47
N GLY A 152 10.15 -26.38 19.15
CA GLY A 152 11.19 -26.82 18.22
C GLY A 152 11.48 -28.32 18.24
N SER A 153 10.66 -29.17 18.87
CA SER A 153 10.91 -30.61 18.92
C SER A 153 10.42 -31.38 17.70
N ALA A 154 9.51 -30.81 16.91
CA ALA A 154 8.87 -31.47 15.77
C ALA A 154 8.83 -30.61 14.51
N PHE A 155 8.65 -29.30 14.68
CA PHE A 155 8.65 -28.33 13.60
C PHE A 155 9.36 -27.06 14.05
N TYR A 156 9.86 -26.30 13.08
CA TYR A 156 10.39 -24.98 13.33
C TYR A 156 9.24 -23.97 13.40
N HIS A 157 9.26 -23.13 14.42
CA HIS A 157 8.41 -21.96 14.54
C HIS A 157 9.27 -20.75 14.91
N GLY A 158 9.28 -19.76 14.04
CA GLY A 158 9.94 -18.48 14.24
C GLY A 158 9.02 -17.31 13.96
N TRP A 159 9.37 -16.12 14.45
CA TRP A 159 8.57 -14.92 14.25
C TRP A 159 9.41 -13.66 14.21
N ILE A 160 8.81 -12.63 13.61
CA ILE A 160 9.34 -11.28 13.55
C ILE A 160 8.18 -10.28 13.51
N ASN A 161 8.40 -9.07 14.03
CA ASN A 161 7.43 -8.00 13.88
C ASN A 161 7.68 -7.23 12.59
N LEU A 162 6.59 -6.85 11.94
CA LEU A 162 6.56 -6.04 10.73
C LEU A 162 5.89 -4.71 11.03
N ARG A 163 6.41 -3.61 10.47
CA ARG A 163 5.73 -2.32 10.48
C ARG A 163 5.92 -1.60 9.14
N PRO A 164 4.90 -1.53 8.28
CA PRO A 164 4.96 -0.72 7.07
C PRO A 164 4.89 0.77 7.44
N THR A 165 5.87 1.56 7.02
CA THR A 165 5.92 3.00 7.29
C THR A 165 6.19 3.78 6.00
N ILE A 166 5.68 5.02 5.95
CA ILE A 166 6.10 5.96 4.92
C ILE A 166 7.10 6.93 5.54
N THR A 167 8.25 7.07 4.92
CA THR A 167 9.26 8.07 5.30
C THR A 167 9.28 9.21 4.29
N GLY A 168 9.98 10.31 4.59
CA GLY A 168 10.14 11.46 3.67
C GLY A 168 9.12 12.59 3.85
N THR A 169 9.29 13.67 3.08
CA THR A 169 8.59 14.95 3.27
C THR A 169 7.08 14.90 3.03
N GLY A 170 6.62 13.93 2.24
CA GLY A 170 5.20 13.71 1.91
C GLY A 170 4.52 12.66 2.79
N ALA A 171 5.22 12.04 3.75
CA ALA A 171 4.74 10.84 4.44
C ALA A 171 3.35 11.01 5.09
N SER A 172 3.11 12.16 5.72
CA SER A 172 1.85 12.48 6.39
C SER A 172 0.63 12.54 5.45
N LYS A 173 0.87 12.76 4.16
CA LYS A 173 -0.15 12.86 3.12
C LYS A 173 -0.49 11.51 2.49
N VAL A 174 0.40 10.52 2.62
CA VAL A 174 0.19 9.20 2.05
C VAL A 174 -0.87 8.45 2.87
N LYS A 175 -1.81 7.85 2.15
CA LYS A 175 -2.87 6.98 2.65
C LYS A 175 -2.89 5.71 1.81
N GLY A 176 -3.59 4.70 2.31
CA GLY A 176 -3.78 3.43 1.62
C GLY A 176 -3.42 2.25 2.49
N LYS A 177 -3.39 1.08 1.85
CA LYS A 177 -3.01 -0.18 2.45
C LYS A 177 -1.73 -0.68 1.81
N VAL A 178 -1.00 -1.52 2.53
CA VAL A 178 0.23 -2.13 2.05
C VAL A 178 -0.02 -3.61 1.79
N SER A 179 0.09 -4.03 0.54
CA SER A 179 0.05 -5.45 0.19
C SER A 179 1.44 -6.06 0.30
N LEU A 180 1.51 -7.21 0.95
CA LEU A 180 2.73 -7.97 1.19
C LEU A 180 2.79 -9.19 0.26
N TYR A 181 3.97 -9.44 -0.30
CA TYR A 181 4.26 -10.52 -1.25
C TYR A 181 5.58 -11.19 -0.89
N LEU A 182 5.82 -12.36 -1.48
CA LEU A 182 7.16 -12.96 -1.52
C LEU A 182 7.98 -12.25 -2.59
N ALA A 183 9.23 -11.92 -2.28
CA ALA A 183 10.17 -11.35 -3.26
C ALA A 183 10.95 -12.43 -4.01
N GLU A 184 11.09 -13.61 -3.41
CA GLU A 184 11.87 -14.74 -3.94
C GLU A 184 11.15 -16.06 -3.64
N SER A 185 11.68 -17.17 -4.17
CA SER A 185 11.15 -18.51 -3.88
C SER A 185 11.38 -18.87 -2.42
N LEU A 186 10.41 -19.58 -1.83
CA LEU A 186 10.56 -20.19 -0.50
C LEU A 186 11.33 -21.51 -0.52
N VAL A 187 11.64 -22.05 -1.70
CA VAL A 187 12.37 -23.32 -1.86
C VAL A 187 13.81 -23.13 -1.39
N PRO A 188 14.25 -23.81 -0.31
CA PRO A 188 15.63 -23.72 0.15
C PRO A 188 16.62 -24.17 -0.93
N GLN A 189 17.71 -23.42 -1.09
CA GLN A 189 18.74 -23.77 -2.07
C GLN A 189 19.43 -25.07 -1.67
N GLY A 190 19.51 -26.03 -2.60
CA GLY A 190 20.20 -27.30 -2.38
C GLY A 190 19.46 -28.28 -1.47
N ALA A 191 18.19 -28.03 -1.14
CA ALA A 191 17.35 -29.01 -0.49
C ALA A 191 17.08 -30.21 -1.42
N ASP A 192 17.02 -31.38 -0.81
CA ASP A 192 16.65 -32.62 -1.49
C ASP A 192 15.21 -32.55 -2.02
N ALA A 193 14.98 -33.11 -3.21
CA ALA A 193 13.68 -33.05 -3.87
C ALA A 193 12.60 -33.81 -3.09
N GLU A 194 12.93 -34.93 -2.44
CA GLU A 194 12.01 -35.68 -1.61
C GLU A 194 11.64 -34.89 -0.35
N LEU A 195 12.62 -34.19 0.25
CA LEU A 195 12.36 -33.26 1.35
C LEU A 195 11.43 -32.13 0.93
N LEU A 196 11.63 -31.52 -0.24
CA LEU A 196 10.78 -30.43 -0.73
C LEU A 196 9.34 -30.85 -1.00
N ARG A 197 9.13 -32.10 -1.45
CA ARG A 197 7.79 -32.67 -1.65
C ARG A 197 7.03 -32.85 -0.33
N ALA A 198 7.75 -33.18 0.73
CA ALA A 198 7.18 -33.39 2.07
C ALA A 198 7.06 -32.09 2.87
N ALA A 199 8.00 -31.17 2.67
CA ALA A 199 8.09 -29.94 3.45
C ALA A 199 6.97 -28.96 3.11
N ARG A 200 6.59 -28.19 4.12
CA ARG A 200 5.66 -27.07 4.02
C ARG A 200 6.24 -25.85 4.70
N VAL A 201 5.92 -24.68 4.15
CA VAL A 201 6.15 -23.39 4.81
C VAL A 201 4.81 -22.76 5.13
N GLY A 202 4.53 -22.57 6.42
CA GLY A 202 3.38 -21.81 6.89
C GLY A 202 3.78 -20.37 7.21
N ILE A 203 3.02 -19.40 6.72
CA ILE A 203 3.13 -17.98 7.10
C ILE A 203 1.81 -17.55 7.73
N LYS A 204 1.85 -17.12 8.99
CA LYS A 204 0.71 -16.53 9.70
C LYS A 204 1.00 -15.06 10.00
N ILE A 205 0.08 -14.19 9.65
CA ILE A 205 0.19 -12.75 9.93
C ILE A 205 -0.92 -12.34 10.87
N SER A 206 -0.56 -11.69 11.96
CA SER A 206 -1.50 -11.27 13.01
C SER A 206 -1.29 -9.83 13.44
N SER A 207 -2.33 -9.23 14.00
CA SER A 207 -2.28 -7.95 14.70
C SER A 207 -2.96 -8.10 16.06
N GLY A 208 -2.18 -7.97 17.13
CA GLY A 208 -2.64 -8.35 18.46
C GLY A 208 -3.14 -9.79 18.48
N ASN A 209 -4.39 -10.01 18.90
CA ASN A 209 -5.00 -11.34 18.97
C ASN A 209 -5.76 -11.75 17.70
N GLN A 210 -5.73 -10.93 16.65
CA GLN A 210 -6.45 -11.21 15.41
C GLN A 210 -5.49 -11.76 14.35
N VAL A 211 -5.80 -12.97 13.85
CA VAL A 211 -5.15 -13.50 12.64
C VAL A 211 -5.73 -12.79 11.42
N LEU A 212 -4.86 -12.21 10.61
CA LEU A 212 -5.22 -11.50 9.38
C LEU A 212 -5.10 -12.40 8.15
N ALA A 213 -4.09 -13.28 8.14
CA ALA A 213 -3.87 -14.23 7.07
C ALA A 213 -3.13 -15.48 7.59
N THR A 214 -3.46 -16.62 7.00
CA THR A 214 -2.76 -17.90 7.16
C THR A 214 -2.55 -18.45 5.76
N ASN A 215 -1.29 -18.59 5.36
CA ASN A 215 -0.91 -19.16 4.06
C ASN A 215 -0.02 -20.37 4.33
N ILE A 216 -0.35 -21.52 3.76
CA ILE A 216 0.44 -22.74 3.87
C ILE A 216 0.91 -23.11 2.46
N PHE A 217 2.21 -23.30 2.29
CA PHE A 217 2.83 -23.50 1.00
C PHE A 217 3.38 -24.91 0.85
N GLU A 218 3.12 -25.52 -0.30
CA GLU A 218 3.84 -26.67 -0.82
C GLU A 218 5.12 -26.19 -1.50
N LEU A 219 6.28 -26.76 -1.14
CA LEU A 219 7.55 -26.35 -1.74
C LEU A 219 7.84 -27.09 -3.05
N ASP A 220 7.30 -28.29 -3.21
CA ASP A 220 7.26 -29.01 -4.48
C ASP A 220 5.93 -29.77 -4.61
N GLY A 221 5.14 -29.40 -5.62
CA GLY A 221 3.86 -30.04 -5.96
C GLY A 221 3.97 -31.05 -7.11
N SER A 222 5.18 -31.39 -7.56
CA SER A 222 5.39 -32.38 -8.63
C SER A 222 4.88 -33.77 -8.22
N ASP A 223 4.46 -34.56 -9.22
CA ASP A 223 4.00 -35.95 -9.07
C ASP A 223 2.97 -36.19 -7.95
N SER A 224 1.96 -35.32 -7.84
CA SER A 224 0.87 -35.40 -6.84
C SER A 224 1.30 -35.19 -5.38
N GLY A 225 2.58 -34.86 -5.14
CA GLY A 225 3.13 -34.53 -3.83
C GLY A 225 3.31 -35.72 -2.89
N HIS A 226 4.05 -35.49 -1.81
CA HIS A 226 4.38 -36.50 -0.78
C HIS A 226 3.15 -37.22 -0.19
N ARG A 227 2.02 -36.52 -0.02
CA ARG A 227 0.79 -37.11 0.55
C ARG A 227 0.18 -38.22 -0.32
N ALA A 228 0.44 -38.24 -1.62
CA ALA A 228 -0.05 -39.32 -2.48
C ALA A 228 0.71 -40.63 -2.23
N GLU A 229 1.98 -40.53 -1.84
CA GLU A 229 2.85 -41.67 -1.51
C GLU A 229 2.68 -42.11 -0.06
N HIS A 230 2.38 -41.16 0.83
CA HIS A 230 2.15 -41.38 2.25
C HIS A 230 0.80 -40.76 2.68
N PRO A 231 -0.34 -41.40 2.35
CA PRO A 231 -1.64 -40.91 2.75
C PRO A 231 -1.71 -40.72 4.27
N ALA A 232 -2.20 -39.57 4.71
CA ALA A 232 -2.42 -39.32 6.13
C ALA A 232 -3.34 -40.42 6.68
N THR A 233 -2.83 -41.19 7.61
CA THR A 233 -3.50 -42.41 8.08
C THR A 233 -4.81 -42.03 8.77
N ALA A 234 -5.92 -42.63 8.31
CA ALA A 234 -7.26 -42.18 8.64
C ALA A 234 -7.56 -42.34 10.15
N PRO A 235 -7.70 -41.25 10.94
CA PRO A 235 -8.03 -41.35 12.35
C PRO A 235 -9.40 -42.02 12.51
N ALA A 236 -9.40 -43.23 13.08
CA ALA A 236 -10.63 -44.00 13.26
C ALA A 236 -11.63 -43.23 14.13
N GLY A 237 -12.81 -42.95 13.57
CA GLY A 237 -13.90 -42.29 14.30
C GLY A 237 -13.78 -40.77 14.43
N LEU A 238 -12.83 -40.11 13.75
CA LEU A 238 -12.81 -38.65 13.67
C LEU A 238 -13.99 -38.15 12.84
N ALA A 239 -14.93 -37.47 13.49
CA ALA A 239 -16.13 -36.96 12.84
C ALA A 239 -15.76 -35.95 11.73
N GLY A 240 -16.33 -36.14 10.54
CA GLY A 240 -16.14 -35.25 9.39
C GLY A 240 -14.86 -35.47 8.60
N TYR A 241 -13.98 -36.37 9.05
CA TYR A 241 -12.78 -36.71 8.29
C TYR A 241 -13.14 -37.41 6.98
N THR A 242 -12.50 -36.97 5.91
CA THR A 242 -12.51 -37.63 4.60
C THR A 242 -11.08 -37.73 4.09
N GLU A 243 -10.83 -38.71 3.23
CA GLU A 243 -9.51 -38.89 2.62
C GLU A 243 -9.04 -37.60 1.94
N GLY A 244 -7.78 -37.22 2.18
CA GLY A 244 -7.22 -35.97 1.69
C GLY A 244 -7.42 -34.76 2.61
N MET A 245 -8.16 -34.85 3.71
CA MET A 245 -8.18 -33.81 4.74
C MET A 245 -6.89 -33.78 5.56
N LEU A 246 -6.51 -32.59 6.03
CA LEU A 246 -5.40 -32.41 6.96
C LEU A 246 -5.90 -32.55 8.39
N LEU A 247 -5.02 -33.00 9.28
CA LEU A 247 -5.31 -33.05 10.70
C LEU A 247 -4.85 -31.75 11.35
N GLY A 248 -5.35 -31.46 12.54
CA GLY A 248 -4.94 -30.30 13.32
C GLY A 248 -5.42 -30.42 14.75
N TRP A 249 -4.94 -29.53 15.61
CA TRP A 249 -5.30 -29.55 17.02
C TRP A 249 -5.98 -28.24 17.43
N GLN A 250 -7.24 -28.32 17.87
CA GLN A 250 -8.01 -27.15 18.27
C GLN A 250 -8.74 -27.43 19.58
N ASN A 251 -8.74 -26.45 20.49
CA ASN A 251 -9.43 -26.54 21.78
C ASN A 251 -9.11 -27.81 22.58
N GLY A 252 -7.87 -28.31 22.47
CA GLY A 252 -7.41 -29.51 23.16
C GLY A 252 -7.85 -30.84 22.52
N GLN A 253 -8.39 -30.83 21.30
CA GLN A 253 -8.88 -32.02 20.60
C GLN A 253 -8.31 -32.12 19.18
N LEU A 254 -8.20 -33.36 18.70
CA LEU A 254 -7.92 -33.65 17.30
C LEU A 254 -9.10 -33.20 16.43
N THR A 255 -8.78 -32.54 15.33
CA THR A 255 -9.74 -32.04 14.35
C THR A 255 -9.22 -32.29 12.93
N CYS A 256 -10.08 -32.11 11.93
CA CYS A 256 -9.69 -32.18 10.53
C CYS A 256 -10.22 -30.98 9.75
N GLY A 257 -9.49 -30.63 8.69
CA GLY A 257 -9.84 -29.54 7.78
C GLY A 257 -9.48 -29.87 6.34
N ALA A 258 -9.99 -29.08 5.40
CA ALA A 258 -9.60 -29.20 4.00
C ALA A 258 -8.08 -28.98 3.83
N ASN A 259 -7.51 -29.56 2.79
CA ASN A 259 -6.17 -29.17 2.39
C ASN A 259 -6.20 -27.72 1.86
N VAL A 260 -5.42 -26.85 2.49
CA VAL A 260 -5.34 -25.41 2.18
C VAL A 260 -3.95 -25.02 1.64
N THR A 261 -3.14 -26.00 1.27
CA THR A 261 -1.82 -25.75 0.70
C THR A 261 -1.94 -25.05 -0.66
N GLN A 262 -0.98 -24.18 -0.93
CA GLN A 262 -0.92 -23.36 -2.12
C GLN A 262 0.49 -23.36 -2.72
N ASP A 263 0.59 -23.04 -3.99
CA ASP A 263 1.88 -22.82 -4.66
C ASP A 263 2.43 -21.42 -4.26
N PRO A 264 3.63 -21.33 -3.68
CA PRO A 264 4.23 -20.04 -3.33
C PRO A 264 4.43 -19.12 -4.54
N ALA A 265 4.57 -19.65 -5.77
CA ALA A 265 4.70 -18.85 -6.98
C ALA A 265 3.50 -17.92 -7.23
N ALA A 266 2.31 -18.25 -6.72
CA ALA A 266 1.13 -17.39 -6.82
C ALA A 266 1.23 -16.10 -5.97
N PHE A 267 2.22 -16.03 -5.08
CA PHE A 267 2.49 -14.94 -4.14
C PHE A 267 3.86 -14.28 -4.37
N THR A 268 4.71 -14.86 -5.23
CA THR A 268 6.06 -14.39 -5.52
C THR A 268 6.06 -13.40 -6.67
N LEU A 269 6.65 -12.23 -6.44
CA LEU A 269 6.83 -11.21 -7.48
C LEU A 269 7.74 -11.76 -8.59
N ASP A 270 7.25 -11.71 -9.84
CA ASP A 270 8.12 -11.90 -10.99
C ASP A 270 9.06 -10.69 -11.11
N THR A 271 10.36 -10.92 -11.03
CA THR A 271 11.39 -9.88 -11.14
C THR A 271 11.89 -9.66 -12.57
N SER A 272 11.25 -10.29 -13.56
CA SER A 272 11.54 -10.08 -14.98
C SER A 272 11.28 -8.64 -15.43
N GLU A 273 11.77 -8.27 -16.62
CA GLU A 273 11.52 -6.94 -17.20
C GLU A 273 10.03 -6.64 -17.42
N THR A 274 9.18 -7.67 -17.42
CA THR A 274 7.72 -7.60 -17.54
C THR A 274 6.99 -7.82 -16.20
N ALA A 275 7.70 -7.69 -15.07
CA ALA A 275 7.24 -7.89 -13.70
C ALA A 275 5.77 -7.49 -13.50
N ALA A 276 4.91 -8.49 -13.33
CA ALA A 276 3.52 -8.31 -12.94
C ALA A 276 3.37 -8.58 -11.45
N ARG A 277 2.47 -7.84 -10.79
CA ARG A 277 2.10 -8.16 -9.41
C ARG A 277 1.50 -9.57 -9.35
N PRO A 278 1.85 -10.37 -8.34
CA PRO A 278 1.22 -11.67 -8.13
C PRO A 278 -0.28 -11.52 -7.94
N GLN A 279 -1.04 -12.55 -8.31
CA GLN A 279 -2.49 -12.54 -8.14
C GLN A 279 -2.87 -12.49 -6.66
N ASN A 280 -2.08 -13.14 -5.81
CA ASN A 280 -2.38 -13.25 -4.39
C ASN A 280 -1.41 -12.41 -3.55
N THR A 281 -1.91 -11.92 -2.42
CA THR A 281 -1.13 -11.21 -1.41
C THR A 281 -1.00 -12.10 -0.18
N LEU A 282 0.15 -12.07 0.49
CA LEU A 282 0.31 -12.73 1.79
C LEU A 282 -0.62 -12.10 2.83
N ALA A 283 -0.71 -10.77 2.84
CA ALA A 283 -1.65 -10.00 3.64
C ALA A 283 -1.75 -8.55 3.12
N THR A 284 -2.82 -7.87 3.54
CA THR A 284 -3.01 -6.43 3.37
C THR A 284 -2.91 -5.74 4.73
N LEU A 285 -1.96 -4.83 4.87
CA LEU A 285 -1.54 -4.19 6.11
C LEU A 285 -1.90 -2.70 6.13
N GLY A 286 -2.06 -2.14 7.32
CA GLY A 286 -2.13 -0.70 7.55
C GLY A 286 -0.74 -0.09 7.74
N LEU A 287 -0.61 1.18 7.38
CA LEU A 287 0.58 1.97 7.70
C LEU A 287 0.69 2.22 9.21
N ASP A 288 1.93 2.28 9.70
CA ASP A 288 2.34 2.63 11.06
C ASP A 288 1.73 1.74 12.15
N GLN A 289 1.30 0.53 11.77
CA GLN A 289 0.79 -0.50 12.66
C GLN A 289 1.79 -1.64 12.76
N THR A 290 1.90 -2.20 13.97
CA THR A 290 2.72 -3.39 14.23
C THR A 290 1.91 -4.64 13.92
N TYR A 291 2.52 -5.52 13.14
CA TYR A 291 2.04 -6.86 12.84
C TYR A 291 3.08 -7.88 13.28
N ARG A 292 2.62 -9.09 13.58
CA ARG A 292 3.50 -10.23 13.82
C ARG A 292 3.39 -11.18 12.62
N LEU A 293 4.55 -11.56 12.09
CA LEU A 293 4.67 -12.59 11.08
C LEU A 293 5.31 -13.81 11.75
N ASP A 294 4.55 -14.90 11.81
CA ASP A 294 5.00 -16.21 12.26
C ASP A 294 5.29 -17.08 11.02
N ILE A 295 6.39 -17.83 11.09
CA ILE A 295 6.87 -18.74 10.06
C ILE A 295 6.98 -20.13 10.68
N TYR A 296 6.38 -21.09 10.00
CA TYR A 296 6.41 -22.50 10.36
C TYR A 296 7.12 -23.25 9.24
N TYR A 297 8.08 -24.10 9.58
CA TYR A 297 8.70 -25.02 8.63
C TYR A 297 8.59 -26.43 9.20
N TYR A 298 7.95 -27.32 8.45
CA TYR A 298 7.58 -28.65 8.93
C TYR A 298 7.47 -29.64 7.77
N ILE A 299 7.51 -30.93 8.10
CA ILE A 299 7.22 -32.02 7.17
C ILE A 299 5.73 -32.33 7.31
N GLU A 300 4.95 -32.22 6.23
CA GLU A 300 3.54 -32.59 6.24
C GLU A 300 3.40 -34.11 6.24
N GLY A 301 2.66 -34.61 7.21
CA GLY A 301 2.39 -36.02 7.37
C GLY A 301 2.09 -36.31 8.83
N THR A 302 1.36 -37.37 9.11
CA THR A 302 1.24 -37.84 10.49
C THR A 302 1.72 -39.27 10.65
N ASP A 303 2.09 -39.95 9.56
CA ASP A 303 2.70 -41.25 9.63
C ASP A 303 4.21 -41.09 9.93
N PRO A 304 4.76 -41.71 10.97
CA PRO A 304 6.21 -41.71 11.23
C PRO A 304 7.05 -42.13 10.00
N ASP A 305 6.55 -43.06 9.19
CA ASP A 305 7.23 -43.57 8.00
C ASP A 305 7.32 -42.50 6.89
N SER A 306 6.55 -41.41 7.01
CA SER A 306 6.61 -40.24 6.10
C SER A 306 7.97 -39.54 6.10
N ALA A 307 8.81 -39.78 7.10
CA ALA A 307 10.13 -39.17 7.22
C ALA A 307 11.29 -40.19 7.21
N ASP A 308 11.03 -41.49 7.06
CA ASP A 308 12.05 -42.54 7.20
C ASP A 308 13.19 -42.47 6.16
N TYR A 309 12.96 -41.78 5.05
CA TYR A 309 13.93 -41.56 3.97
C TYR A 309 14.48 -40.13 3.94
N LEU A 310 13.93 -39.21 4.74
CA LEU A 310 14.42 -37.85 4.86
C LEU A 310 15.65 -37.85 5.78
N TYR A 311 16.82 -38.09 5.18
CA TYR A 311 18.10 -37.99 5.86
C TYR A 311 18.37 -36.53 6.31
N GLN A 312 19.28 -36.34 7.27
CA GLN A 312 19.61 -35.06 7.93
C GLN A 312 20.18 -33.98 6.99
N ASP A 313 19.44 -33.61 5.94
CA ASP A 313 19.82 -32.64 4.95
C ASP A 313 19.61 -31.23 5.51
N PRO A 314 20.69 -30.44 5.65
CA PRO A 314 20.57 -29.08 6.15
C PRO A 314 19.92 -28.20 5.10
N GLY A 315 18.73 -27.67 5.41
CA GLY A 315 18.08 -26.62 4.64
C GLY A 315 18.14 -25.27 5.37
N THR A 316 18.45 -24.20 4.64
CA THR A 316 18.28 -22.83 5.15
C THR A 316 17.10 -22.18 4.44
N LEU A 317 16.05 -21.89 5.19
CA LEU A 317 14.91 -21.13 4.68
C LEU A 317 15.23 -19.63 4.72
N HIS A 318 15.25 -18.99 3.56
CA HIS A 318 15.31 -17.54 3.42
C HIS A 318 13.92 -17.00 3.10
N LEU A 319 13.45 -16.03 3.88
CA LEU A 319 12.20 -15.31 3.60
C LEU A 319 12.53 -13.90 3.13
N SER A 320 12.29 -13.66 1.85
CA SER A 320 12.41 -12.34 1.23
C SER A 320 11.01 -11.77 0.99
N LEU A 321 10.74 -10.57 1.52
CA LEU A 321 9.42 -9.92 1.46
C LEU A 321 9.45 -8.69 0.54
N PHE A 322 8.37 -8.51 -0.21
CA PHE A 322 8.14 -7.31 -1.01
C PHE A 322 6.83 -6.65 -0.60
N ALA A 323 6.82 -5.33 -0.48
CA ALA A 323 5.66 -4.56 -0.04
C ALA A 323 5.31 -3.49 -1.07
N THR A 324 4.04 -3.41 -1.47
CA THR A 324 3.52 -2.34 -2.31
C THR A 324 2.50 -1.51 -1.57
N LEU A 325 2.56 -0.20 -1.75
CA LEU A 325 1.47 0.67 -1.35
C LEU A 325 0.38 0.62 -2.42
N ASP A 326 -0.81 0.21 -2.01
CA ASP A 326 -2.02 0.30 -2.81
C ASP A 326 -2.71 1.60 -2.44
N GLY A 327 -2.63 2.57 -3.36
CA GLY A 327 -3.23 3.88 -3.20
C GLY A 327 -4.74 3.87 -3.46
N GLU A 328 -5.43 4.79 -2.80
CA GLU A 328 -6.60 5.47 -3.35
C GLU A 328 -6.16 6.85 -3.87
#